data_AF-A0A9D0HQ40-F1
#
_entry.id   AF-A0A9D0HQ40-F1
#
_cell.length_a   1.000
_cell.length_b   1.000
_cell.length_c   1.000
_cell.angle_alpha   90.00
_cell.angle_beta   90.00
_cell.angle_gamma   90.00
#
_symmetry.space_group_name_H-M   'P 1'
#
loop_
_entity.id
_entity.type
_entity.pdbx_description
1 polymer ?
#
loop_
_entity_poly.entity_id
_entity_poly.type
_entity_poly.pdbx_seq_one_letter_code
_entity_poly.pdbx_strand_id
1 'polypeptide(L)'
;MSKINLPVITLLLLCLTSSLQAQDNIEVYNAYGNEEKVFIQGRMLVKKAFQEVQKEDNWYSNLWRRARGMESNEIEEANITATIKSQSYETKGDDEGYFDFNITST
;
A
#
# COMPACT_ATOMS: atom_id res chain seq x y z
N MET A 1 13.38 -43.28 -18.29
CA MET A 1 12.46 -42.19 -18.67
C MET A 1 11.64 -41.84 -17.44
N SER A 2 12.04 -40.79 -16.71
CA SER A 2 11.38 -40.38 -15.46
C SER A 2 10.08 -39.65 -15.81
N LYS A 3 8.93 -40.16 -15.34
CA LYS A 3 7.64 -39.49 -15.46
C LYS A 3 7.64 -38.30 -14.51
N ILE A 4 7.82 -37.11 -15.06
CA ILE A 4 7.76 -35.88 -14.29
C ILE A 4 6.32 -35.68 -13.83
N ASN A 5 6.11 -35.61 -12.52
CA ASN A 5 4.79 -35.46 -11.91
C ASN A 5 4.22 -34.07 -12.25
N LEU A 6 3.27 -34.06 -13.20
CA LEU A 6 2.53 -32.89 -13.65
C LEU A 6 2.02 -31.97 -12.51
N PRO A 7 1.50 -32.45 -11.35
CA PRO A 7 1.04 -31.56 -10.28
C PRO A 7 2.15 -30.73 -9.61
N VAL A 8 3.40 -31.20 -9.62
CA VAL A 8 4.53 -30.48 -9.02
C VAL A 8 4.92 -29.28 -9.90
N ILE A 9 4.82 -29.42 -11.22
CA ILE A 9 5.05 -28.32 -12.17
C ILE A 9 3.96 -27.26 -12.02
N THR A 10 2.70 -27.66 -11.82
CA THR A 10 1.57 -26.73 -11.64
C THR A 10 1.71 -25.89 -10.37
N LEU A 11 2.16 -26.49 -9.27
CA LEU A 11 2.37 -25.78 -8.00
C LEU A 11 3.54 -24.78 -8.08
N LEU A 12 4.63 -25.14 -8.80
CA LEU A 12 5.77 -24.24 -9.00
C LEU A 12 5.42 -23.02 -9.87
N LEU A 13 4.57 -23.20 -10.90
CA LEU A 13 4.11 -22.10 -11.75
C LEU A 13 3.20 -21.12 -11.00
N LEU A 14 2.37 -21.58 -10.05
CA LEU A 14 1.52 -20.70 -9.24
C LEU A 14 2.31 -19.78 -8.30
N CYS A 15 3.48 -20.22 -7.85
CA CYS A 15 4.38 -19.42 -7.01
C CYS A 15 5.18 -18.38 -7.82
N LEU A 16 5.38 -18.60 -9.12
CA LEU A 16 6.10 -17.67 -10.01
C LEU A 16 5.23 -16.48 -10.46
N THR A 17 3.91 -16.56 -10.30
CA THR A 17 2.95 -15.50 -10.69
C THR A 17 2.39 -14.73 -9.50
N SER A 18 2.86 -14.99 -8.28
CA SER A 18 2.44 -14.24 -7.09
C SER A 18 3.20 -12.91 -7.03
N SER A 19 2.83 -11.94 -7.87
CA SER A 19 3.21 -10.56 -7.59
C SER A 19 2.34 -10.08 -6.43
N LEU A 20 2.96 -9.92 -5.26
CA LEU A 20 2.34 -9.20 -4.14
C LEU A 20 2.32 -7.71 -4.50
N GLN A 21 1.36 -7.33 -5.34
CA GLN A 21 1.17 -5.95 -5.73
C GLN A 21 0.18 -5.30 -4.76
N ALA A 22 0.68 -4.63 -3.73
CA ALA A 22 -0.13 -3.68 -2.98
C ALA A 22 -0.56 -2.55 -3.94
N GLN A 23 -1.86 -2.47 -4.21
CA GLN A 23 -2.47 -1.47 -5.07
C GLN A 23 -2.79 -0.19 -4.30
N ASP A 24 -2.87 -0.25 -2.97
CA ASP A 24 -3.45 0.82 -2.17
C ASP A 24 -2.37 1.63 -1.46
N ASN A 25 -2.24 2.88 -1.91
CA ASN A 25 -1.38 3.93 -1.41
C ASN A 25 -1.93 4.55 -0.12
N ILE A 26 -2.63 3.78 0.71
CA ILE A 26 -3.40 4.29 1.85
C ILE A 26 -3.08 3.43 3.08
N GLU A 27 -2.48 4.04 4.09
CA GLU A 27 -2.34 3.45 5.41
C GLU A 27 -3.42 4.01 6.33
N VAL A 28 -4.25 3.15 6.93
CA VAL A 28 -5.33 3.55 7.84
C VAL A 28 -4.88 3.34 9.28
N TYR A 29 -4.93 4.39 10.09
CA TYR A 29 -4.52 4.36 11.50
C TYR A 29 -5.69 4.03 12.42
N ASN A 30 -6.80 4.75 12.24
CA ASN A 30 -7.99 4.60 13.06
C ASN A 30 -9.20 4.49 12.13
N ALA A 31 -10.04 3.49 12.37
CA ALA A 31 -11.32 3.34 11.68
C ALA A 31 -12.35 2.75 12.64
N TYR A 32 -13.30 3.55 13.08
CA TYR A 32 -14.38 3.12 13.97
C TYR A 32 -15.66 3.89 13.69
N GLY A 33 -16.79 3.29 14.01
CA GLY A 33 -18.08 3.94 13.81
C GLY A 33 -19.25 3.13 14.34
N ASN A 34 -20.41 3.76 14.37
CA ASN A 34 -21.69 3.19 14.70
C ASN A 34 -22.76 3.71 13.71
N GLU A 35 -24.04 3.54 14.04
CA GLU A 35 -25.14 3.98 13.17
C GLU A 35 -25.19 5.50 12.98
N GLU A 36 -24.69 6.27 13.94
CA GLU A 36 -24.75 7.74 13.99
C GLU A 36 -23.49 8.39 13.43
N LYS A 37 -22.33 7.75 13.56
CA LYS A 37 -21.03 8.36 13.26
C LYS A 37 -20.01 7.37 12.73
N VAL A 38 -19.24 7.79 11.73
CA VAL A 38 -18.06 7.08 11.23
C VAL A 38 -16.85 7.99 11.30
N PHE A 39 -15.74 7.45 11.80
CA PHE A 39 -14.46 8.13 11.90
C PHE A 39 -13.36 7.28 11.24
N ILE A 40 -12.61 7.90 10.33
CA ILE A 40 -11.50 7.25 9.62
C ILE A 40 -10.32 8.24 9.60
N GLN A 41 -9.13 7.77 9.91
CA GLN A 41 -7.88 8.51 9.76
C GLN A 41 -6.85 7.65 9.05
N GLY A 42 -6.03 8.28 8.21
CA GLY A 42 -4.95 7.59 7.54
C GLY A 42 -3.97 8.53 6.87
N ARG A 43 -3.08 7.95 6.05
CA ARG A 43 -2.08 8.65 5.28
C ARG A 43 -1.94 8.07 3.89
N MET A 44 -1.74 8.95 2.91
CA MET A 44 -1.48 8.63 1.52
C MET A 44 0.01 8.44 1.28
N LEU A 45 0.41 7.30 0.71
CA LEU A 45 1.80 6.93 0.50
C LEU A 45 2.12 6.67 -0.98
N VAL A 46 3.24 7.19 -1.48
CA VAL A 46 3.78 6.85 -2.79
C VAL A 46 4.20 5.39 -2.80
N LYS A 47 3.70 4.63 -3.78
CA LYS A 47 4.16 3.26 -4.03
C LYS A 47 5.66 3.23 -4.27
N LYS A 48 6.40 2.65 -3.33
CA LYS A 48 7.83 2.39 -3.52
C LYS A 48 8.01 1.02 -4.16
N ALA A 49 8.57 0.99 -5.37
CA ALA A 49 9.13 -0.25 -5.90
C ALA A 49 10.40 -0.56 -5.10
N PHE A 50 10.39 -1.63 -4.32
CA PHE A 50 11.63 -2.16 -3.76
C PHE A 50 12.51 -2.62 -4.92
N GLN A 51 13.70 -2.05 -5.03
CA GLN A 51 14.70 -2.55 -5.96
C GLN A 51 15.24 -3.88 -5.44
N GLU A 52 15.21 -4.90 -6.29
CA GLU A 52 15.71 -6.24 -5.98
C GLU A 52 17.22 -6.18 -5.71
N VAL A 53 17.64 -6.71 -4.56
CA VAL A 53 19.05 -6.75 -4.15
C VAL A 53 19.75 -7.85 -4.95
N GLN A 54 20.80 -7.51 -5.69
CA GLN A 54 21.60 -8.49 -6.42
C GLN A 54 22.71 -9.04 -5.52
N LYS A 55 23.13 -10.29 -5.79
CA LYS A 55 24.17 -10.96 -4.99
C LYS A 55 25.54 -10.26 -5.13
N GLU A 56 25.72 -9.55 -6.24
CA GLU A 56 26.92 -8.79 -6.59
C GLU A 56 26.90 -7.36 -6.04
N ASP A 57 25.84 -6.95 -5.33
CA ASP A 57 25.76 -5.61 -4.73
C ASP A 57 26.77 -5.46 -3.59
N ASN A 58 27.59 -4.41 -3.65
CA ASN A 58 28.51 -4.06 -2.59
C ASN A 58 27.79 -3.42 -1.38
N TRP A 59 28.35 -3.58 -0.18
CA TRP A 59 27.75 -3.08 1.05
C TRP A 59 27.53 -1.55 1.05
N TYR A 60 28.41 -0.78 0.41
CA TYR A 60 28.30 0.68 0.33
C TYR A 60 27.19 1.13 -0.64
N SER A 61 26.98 0.41 -1.76
CA SER A 61 25.90 0.72 -2.70
C SER A 61 24.54 0.43 -2.07
N ASN A 62 24.46 -0.66 -1.29
CA ASN A 62 23.29 -0.98 -0.47
C ASN A 62 23.00 0.09 0.59
N LEU A 63 24.02 0.58 1.27
CA LEU A 63 23.89 1.64 2.28
C LEU A 63 23.43 2.96 1.64
N TRP A 64 24.06 3.37 0.53
CA TRP A 64 23.69 4.59 -0.20
C TRP A 64 22.28 4.52 -0.78
N ARG A 65 21.85 3.35 -1.27
CA ARG A 65 20.49 3.10 -1.74
C ARG A 65 19.47 3.23 -0.59
N ARG A 66 19.80 2.71 0.60
CA ARG A 66 18.96 2.88 1.80
C ARG A 66 18.87 4.34 2.25
N ALA A 67 20.00 5.04 2.28
CA ALA A 67 20.05 6.46 2.66
C ALA A 67 19.18 7.33 1.74
N ARG A 68 19.25 7.13 0.42
CA ARG A 68 18.36 7.82 -0.55
C ARG A 68 16.88 7.44 -0.38
N GLY A 69 16.60 6.24 0.13
CA GLY A 69 15.25 5.77 0.36
C GLY A 69 14.56 6.37 1.60
N MET A 70 15.26 7.19 2.39
CA MET A 70 14.73 7.85 3.59
C MET A 70 13.94 9.12 3.30
N GLU A 71 13.91 9.60 2.05
CA GLU A 71 12.96 10.65 1.65
C GLU A 71 11.51 10.19 1.88
N SER A 72 10.67 11.13 2.33
CA SER A 72 9.27 10.85 2.65
C SER A 72 8.56 10.26 1.44
N ASN A 73 7.78 9.21 1.67
CA ASN A 73 7.01 8.53 0.62
C ASN A 73 5.56 8.96 0.70
N GLU A 74 5.28 10.23 0.97
CA GLU A 74 3.93 10.77 1.18
C GLU A 74 3.40 11.38 -0.12
N ILE A 75 2.09 11.28 -0.33
CA ILE A 75 1.42 11.99 -1.44
C ILE A 75 0.73 13.21 -0.85
N GLU A 76 1.37 14.36 -1.04
CA GLU A 76 0.82 15.65 -0.63
C GLU A 76 -0.49 15.94 -1.36
N GLU A 77 -1.45 16.54 -0.64
CA GLU A 77 -2.62 17.17 -1.25
C GLU A 77 -3.51 16.26 -2.12
N ALA A 78 -3.43 14.94 -1.97
CA ALA A 78 -4.25 13.99 -2.72
C ALA A 78 -5.74 14.13 -2.35
N ASN A 79 -6.65 13.95 -3.32
CA ASN A 79 -8.07 13.80 -3.02
C ASN A 79 -8.35 12.36 -2.61
N ILE A 80 -9.11 12.18 -1.54
CA ILE A 80 -9.50 10.87 -1.01
C ILE A 80 -11.02 10.79 -1.00
N THR A 81 -11.54 9.67 -1.46
CA THR A 81 -12.98 9.39 -1.48
C THR A 81 -13.28 8.17 -0.61
N ALA A 82 -14.20 8.32 0.34
CA ALA A 82 -14.74 7.23 1.14
C ALA A 82 -16.19 6.94 0.73
N THR A 83 -16.48 5.68 0.44
CA THR A 83 -17.84 5.22 0.10
C THR A 83 -18.43 4.44 1.28
N ILE A 84 -19.45 5.00 1.94
CA ILE A 84 -20.12 4.41 3.12
C ILE A 84 -21.63 4.39 2.87
N LYS A 85 -22.27 3.22 3.02
CA LYS A 85 -23.72 3.04 2.79
C LYS A 85 -24.20 3.64 1.45
N SER A 86 -23.40 3.48 0.39
CA SER A 86 -23.64 4.04 -0.95
C SER A 86 -23.60 5.58 -1.06
N GLN A 87 -23.20 6.28 0.01
CA GLN A 87 -22.87 7.70 -0.03
C GLN A 87 -21.35 7.87 -0.20
N SER A 88 -20.97 8.89 -0.96
CA SER A 88 -19.58 9.24 -1.22
C SER A 88 -19.21 10.49 -0.44
N TYR A 89 -18.10 10.42 0.28
CA TYR A 89 -17.52 11.53 1.02
C TYR A 89 -16.14 11.80 0.48
N GLU A 90 -15.78 13.07 0.35
CA GLU A 90 -14.48 13.48 -0.16
C GLU A 90 -13.74 14.31 0.88
N THR A 91 -12.43 14.10 0.96
CA THR A 91 -11.51 14.93 1.73
C THR A 91 -10.22 15.09 0.94
N LYS A 92 -9.35 15.98 1.41
CA LYS A 92 -8.03 16.22 0.82
C LYS A 92 -6.97 15.98 1.88
N GLY A 93 -5.92 15.24 1.50
CA GLY A 93 -4.76 15.05 2.38
C GLY A 93 -4.00 16.36 2.60
N ASP A 94 -3.26 16.45 3.69
CA ASP A 94 -2.34 17.56 3.96
C ASP A 94 -0.99 17.40 3.22
N ASP A 95 -0.01 18.22 3.59
CA ASP A 95 1.36 18.21 3.07
C ASP A 95 2.17 16.98 3.50
N GLU A 96 1.71 16.22 4.49
CA GLU A 96 2.26 14.91 4.86
C GLU A 96 1.38 13.75 4.35
N GLY A 97 0.39 14.06 3.50
CA GLY A 97 -0.58 13.10 2.97
C GLY A 97 -1.55 12.53 4.01
N TYR A 98 -1.61 13.08 5.23
CA TYR A 98 -2.56 12.67 6.26
C TYR A 98 -3.97 13.14 5.90
N PHE A 99 -4.98 12.33 6.23
CA PHE A 99 -6.38 12.66 6.02
C PHE A 99 -7.26 12.14 7.16
N ASP A 100 -8.43 12.77 7.33
CA ASP A 100 -9.50 12.26 8.17
C ASP A 100 -10.89 12.42 7.54
N PHE A 101 -11.77 11.49 7.91
CA PHE A 101 -13.20 11.54 7.68
C PHE A 101 -13.92 11.52 9.03
N ASN A 102 -14.79 12.52 9.24
CA ASN A 102 -15.64 12.63 10.41
C ASN A 102 -17.09 12.78 9.95
N ILE A 103 -17.73 11.63 9.71
CA ILE A 103 -19.03 11.55 9.04
C ILE A 103 -20.10 11.31 10.09
N THR A 104 -21.14 12.13 10.06
CA THR A 104 -22.31 11.98 10.94
C THR A 104 -23.53 11.67 10.08
N SER A 105 -24.34 10.70 10.49
CA SER A 105 -25.62 10.42 9.85
C SER A 105 -26.61 11.52 10.23
N THR A 106 -27.14 12.21 9.23
CA THR A 106 -28.29 13.12 9.39
C THR A 106 -29.58 12.31 9.50
#